data_AF-A0A7T1L7V8-F1
#
_entry.id   AF-A0A7T1L7V8-F1
#
_cell.length_a   1.000
_cell.length_b   1.000
_cell.length_c   1.000
_cell.angle_alpha   90.00
_cell.angle_beta   90.00
_cell.angle_gamma   90.00
#
_symmetry.space_group_name_H-M   'P 1'
#
loop_
_entity.id
_entity.type
_entity.pdbx_description
1 polymer ?
#
loop_
_entity_poly.entity_id
_entity_poly.type
_entity_poly.pdbx_seq_one_letter_code
_entity_poly.pdbx_strand_id
1 'polypeptide(L)'
;QIMNSMLWVPNWDGVIPQPAILKPRPRWTGKQLISMVIPKEVTLHNGNDKKEDAPLKDEGILIQAGQLMYGLPTKKIVGAAAGGIVHISYNELGAEGAMAFLNGVQQVVTYWLLNNGHSIGIGDTIPDKATIEKVQVHIDEEKAEVARLTAMATANELEALPGMNVRATFENKVSMALNQARDKAGTTTQKSLKDSNNAVTMASSGSKGSSINISQMTALVGQQIVEGKRIPFGFKYRTLPHFTKDDYSPEARGFVENSYLRGLTPSEFFFHAMAGREGLIDTAVKTAETGYIQRRLVKALEDLSARYDGTVRNSLGDVVQFLYGEDGLDAMCIEKQKLGILNMSNAAFKAKYRLDL
;
A
#
# COMPACT_ATOMS: atom_id res chain seq x y z
N GLN A 1 13.47 -16.69 27.45
CA GLN A 1 13.16 -16.19 26.10
C GLN A 1 13.93 -14.91 25.79
N ILE A 2 13.73 -13.81 26.53
CA ILE A 2 14.43 -12.53 26.27
C ILE A 2 15.96 -12.65 26.28
N MET A 3 16.56 -13.30 27.27
CA MET A 3 18.02 -13.51 27.30
C MET A 3 18.52 -14.27 26.06
N ASN A 4 17.79 -15.28 25.60
CA ASN A 4 18.16 -16.00 24.39
C ASN A 4 18.01 -15.12 23.15
N SER A 5 16.99 -14.27 23.07
CA SER A 5 16.82 -13.29 21.99
C SER A 5 17.93 -12.23 21.98
N MET A 6 18.44 -11.84 23.15
CA MET A 6 19.54 -10.87 23.30
C MET A 6 20.87 -11.42 22.76
N LEU A 7 21.11 -12.73 22.82
CA LEU A 7 22.29 -13.35 22.23
C LEU A 7 22.35 -13.20 20.70
N TRP A 8 21.22 -12.91 20.06
CA TRP A 8 21.12 -12.65 18.62
C TRP A 8 21.22 -11.16 18.27
N VAL A 9 21.38 -10.28 19.25
CA VAL A 9 21.62 -8.85 18.98
C VAL A 9 23.10 -8.69 18.59
N PRO A 10 23.40 -8.19 17.38
CA PRO A 10 24.78 -7.99 16.95
C PRO A 10 25.44 -6.90 17.80
N ASN A 11 26.71 -7.12 18.16
CA ASN A 11 27.50 -6.19 18.97
C ASN A 11 26.85 -5.83 20.33
N TRP A 12 26.09 -6.75 20.92
CA TRP A 12 25.53 -6.55 22.25
C TRP A 12 26.65 -6.31 23.28
N ASP A 13 26.48 -5.25 24.08
CA ASP A 13 27.42 -4.80 25.11
C ASP A 13 27.46 -5.69 26.37
N GLY A 14 26.67 -6.76 26.39
CA GLY A 14 26.53 -7.67 27.52
C GLY A 14 25.67 -7.10 28.66
N VAL A 15 25.11 -5.90 28.50
CA VAL A 15 24.27 -5.26 29.51
C VAL A 15 22.81 -5.62 29.27
N ILE A 16 22.19 -6.25 30.26
CA ILE A 16 20.76 -6.54 30.21
C ILE A 16 20.00 -5.24 30.53
N PRO A 17 19.15 -4.72 29.63
CA PRO A 17 18.37 -3.51 29.88
C PRO A 17 17.41 -3.73 31.04
N GLN A 18 17.06 -2.64 31.74
CA GLN A 18 16.08 -2.71 32.81
C GLN A 18 14.70 -3.13 32.25
N PRO A 19 14.00 -4.10 32.89
CA PRO A 19 12.67 -4.51 32.46
C PRO A 19 11.68 -3.36 32.56
N ALA A 20 10.82 -3.20 31.55
CA ALA A 20 9.75 -2.20 31.56
C ALA A 20 8.76 -2.41 32.72
N ILE A 21 8.54 -3.66 33.14
CA ILE A 21 7.66 -4.02 34.26
C ILE A 21 8.50 -4.71 35.33
N LEU A 22 8.60 -4.12 36.52
CA LEU A 22 9.37 -4.68 37.64
C LEU A 22 8.53 -5.60 38.54
N LYS A 23 7.28 -5.21 38.81
CA LYS A 23 6.34 -5.95 39.67
C LYS A 23 5.09 -6.32 38.86
N PRO A 24 4.47 -7.50 39.09
CA PRO A 24 4.81 -8.53 40.06
C PRO A 24 5.98 -9.44 39.63
N ARG A 25 6.34 -9.45 38.34
CA ARG A 25 7.50 -10.17 37.81
C ARG A 25 8.21 -9.30 36.77
N PRO A 26 9.55 -9.32 36.70
CA PRO A 26 10.32 -8.66 35.65
C PRO A 26 9.83 -9.07 34.24
N ARG A 27 9.37 -8.11 33.44
CA ARG A 27 9.01 -8.32 32.02
C ARG A 27 9.58 -7.21 31.14
N TRP A 28 10.06 -7.61 29.98
CA TRP A 28 10.53 -6.73 28.91
C TRP A 28 9.50 -6.65 27.80
N THR A 29 9.48 -5.54 27.07
CA THR A 29 8.61 -5.38 25.89
C THR A 29 9.34 -5.74 24.60
N GLY A 30 8.59 -6.07 23.55
CA GLY A 30 9.17 -6.26 22.21
C GLY A 30 9.86 -5.00 21.69
N LYS A 31 9.35 -3.81 22.02
CA LYS A 31 9.97 -2.52 21.67
C LYS A 31 11.34 -2.35 22.31
N GLN A 32 11.50 -2.75 23.57
CA GLN A 32 12.81 -2.73 24.24
C GLN A 32 13.82 -3.64 23.52
N LEU A 33 13.39 -4.84 23.10
CA LEU A 33 14.24 -5.77 22.38
C LEU A 33 14.68 -5.20 21.01
N ILE A 34 13.74 -4.63 20.25
CA ILE A 34 14.06 -4.00 18.95
C ILE A 34 14.92 -2.75 19.11
N SER A 35 14.73 -1.97 20.18
CA SER A 35 15.54 -0.78 20.46
C SER A 35 17.03 -1.09 20.65
N MET A 36 17.39 -2.31 21.08
CA MET A 36 18.81 -2.70 21.20
C MET A 36 19.49 -2.89 19.83
N VAL A 37 18.70 -3.04 18.76
CA VAL A 37 19.20 -3.21 17.40
C VAL A 37 19.27 -1.87 16.66
N ILE A 38 18.42 -0.91 17.02
CA ILE A 38 18.39 0.40 16.38
C ILE A 38 19.65 1.19 16.82
N PRO A 39 20.42 1.75 15.87
CA PRO A 39 21.57 2.58 16.22
C PRO A 39 21.18 3.82 17.02
N LYS A 40 22.08 4.29 17.89
CA LYS A 40 21.81 5.42 18.81
C LYS A 40 21.62 6.75 18.09
N GLU A 41 22.17 6.86 16.89
CA GLU A 41 22.12 8.05 16.05
C GLU A 41 20.74 8.21 15.40
N VAL A 42 19.97 7.12 15.28
CA VAL A 42 18.65 7.16 14.66
C VAL A 42 17.66 7.84 15.59
N THR A 43 17.17 9.01 15.15
CA THR A 43 16.04 9.71 15.75
C THR A 43 14.97 9.93 14.68
N LEU A 44 13.76 9.47 14.96
CA LEU A 44 12.64 9.53 14.03
C LEU A 44 11.39 9.96 14.78
N HIS A 45 10.72 10.99 14.26
CA HIS A 45 9.41 11.39 14.76
C HIS A 45 8.42 11.52 13.62
N ASN A 46 7.50 10.56 13.53
CA ASN A 46 6.31 10.64 12.69
C ASN A 46 5.10 10.70 13.61
N GLY A 47 4.65 11.94 13.87
CA GLY A 47 3.45 12.21 14.64
C GLY A 47 2.20 11.65 13.96
N ASN A 48 1.21 11.30 14.76
CA ASN A 48 -0.10 10.88 14.28
C ASN A 48 -0.84 12.06 13.60
N ASP A 49 -1.92 11.79 12.86
CA ASP A 49 -2.72 12.84 12.19
C ASP A 49 -3.23 13.92 13.16
N LYS A 50 -3.40 13.56 14.45
CA LYS A 50 -3.80 14.46 15.54
C LYS A 50 -2.64 15.16 16.26
N LYS A 51 -1.39 14.83 15.93
CA LYS A 51 -0.15 15.35 16.58
C LYS A 51 -0.21 15.28 18.12
N GLU A 52 -0.75 14.20 18.64
CA GLU A 52 -0.74 13.92 20.08
C GLU A 52 0.60 13.26 20.45
N ASP A 53 1.26 13.74 21.51
CA ASP A 53 2.55 13.21 21.98
C ASP A 53 2.40 11.84 22.68
N ALA A 54 1.18 11.45 23.07
CA ALA A 54 0.87 10.20 23.75
C ALA A 54 -0.33 9.50 23.10
N PRO A 55 -0.13 8.83 21.95
CA PRO A 55 -1.22 8.22 21.20
C PRO A 55 -1.81 7.01 21.94
N LEU A 56 -3.13 7.04 22.21
CA LEU A 56 -3.85 5.95 22.89
C LEU A 56 -3.81 4.61 22.14
N LYS A 57 -3.69 4.65 20.81
CA LYS A 57 -3.69 3.48 19.92
C LYS A 57 -2.30 3.10 19.42
N ASP A 58 -1.24 3.65 20.01
CA ASP A 58 0.14 3.42 19.55
C ASP A 58 0.33 3.81 18.07
N GLU A 59 -0.45 4.80 17.61
CA GLU A 59 -0.43 5.34 16.26
C GLU A 59 0.73 6.32 16.08
N GLY A 60 1.38 6.29 14.91
CA GLY A 60 2.62 7.03 14.66
C GLY A 60 3.86 6.27 15.10
N ILE A 61 5.01 6.94 15.12
CA ILE A 61 6.25 6.37 15.67
C ILE A 61 7.17 7.46 16.22
N LEU A 62 7.76 7.17 17.38
CA LEU A 62 8.81 7.97 17.98
C LEU A 62 9.99 7.09 18.37
N ILE A 63 11.13 7.36 17.74
CA ILE A 63 12.43 6.80 18.09
C ILE A 63 13.30 7.97 18.54
N GLN A 64 13.84 7.90 19.75
CA GLN A 64 14.76 8.90 20.28
C GLN A 64 16.06 8.22 20.68
N ALA A 65 17.16 8.66 20.09
CA ALA A 65 18.49 8.13 20.38
C ALA A 65 18.58 6.58 20.31
N GLY A 66 17.99 5.99 19.26
CA GLY A 66 17.90 4.54 19.09
C GLY A 66 16.86 3.81 19.96
N GLN A 67 16.13 4.51 20.83
CA GLN A 67 15.09 3.91 21.67
C GLN A 67 13.69 4.12 21.07
N LEU A 68 12.97 3.02 20.82
CA LEU A 68 11.59 3.04 20.35
C LEU A 68 10.64 3.31 21.52
N MET A 69 10.14 4.54 21.60
CA MET A 69 9.29 5.03 22.69
C MET A 69 7.84 4.58 22.50
N TYR A 70 7.26 4.88 21.33
CA TYR A 70 5.93 4.42 20.94
C TYR A 70 5.87 4.19 19.43
N GLY A 71 4.82 3.50 19.00
CA GLY A 71 4.56 3.17 17.62
C GLY A 71 4.87 1.72 17.27
N LEU A 72 4.18 1.24 16.24
CA LEU A 72 4.43 -0.07 15.63
C LEU A 72 5.32 0.10 14.38
N PRO A 73 6.50 -0.54 14.34
CA PRO A 73 7.34 -0.52 13.15
C PRO A 73 6.69 -1.34 12.02
N THR A 74 6.08 -0.64 11.06
CA THR A 74 5.48 -1.23 9.85
C THR A 74 6.41 -1.05 8.63
N LYS A 75 6.00 -1.55 7.46
CA LYS A 75 6.71 -1.33 6.18
C LYS A 75 7.08 0.14 5.93
N LYS A 76 6.29 1.10 6.39
CA LYS A 76 6.58 2.53 6.21
C LYS A 76 7.83 3.01 6.96
N ILE A 77 8.23 2.29 8.01
CA ILE A 77 9.33 2.68 8.88
C ILE A 77 10.58 1.84 8.62
N VAL A 78 10.40 0.52 8.52
CA VAL A 78 11.52 -0.44 8.37
C VAL A 78 11.79 -0.77 6.90
N GLY A 79 10.81 -0.55 6.00
CA GLY A 79 10.97 -0.81 4.58
C GLY A 79 11.72 0.29 3.83
N ALA A 80 11.71 0.20 2.49
CA ALA A 80 12.35 1.13 1.58
C ALA A 80 11.60 2.48 1.43
N ALA A 81 11.12 3.03 2.53
CA ALA A 81 10.46 4.33 2.56
C ALA A 81 11.49 5.45 2.81
N ALA A 82 11.31 6.59 2.15
CA ALA A 82 12.10 7.78 2.41
C ALA A 82 11.88 8.25 3.86
N GLY A 83 12.98 8.53 4.57
CA GLY A 83 12.94 8.88 6.00
C GLY A 83 12.60 7.69 6.92
N GLY A 84 12.72 6.45 6.45
CA GLY A 84 12.67 5.26 7.29
C GLY A 84 13.95 5.03 8.09
N ILE A 85 13.96 4.05 9.00
CA ILE A 85 15.12 3.72 9.84
C ILE A 85 16.33 3.35 8.99
N VAL A 86 16.12 2.57 7.92
CA VAL A 86 17.20 2.13 7.01
C VAL A 86 17.83 3.33 6.29
N HIS A 87 17.01 4.29 5.86
CA HIS A 87 17.47 5.49 5.17
C HIS A 87 18.31 6.38 6.11
N ILE A 88 17.80 6.64 7.32
CA ILE A 88 18.53 7.43 8.33
C ILE A 88 19.82 6.72 8.75
N SER A 89 19.77 5.41 8.97
CA SER A 89 20.97 4.63 9.33
C SER A 89 22.02 4.68 8.23
N TYR A 90 21.61 4.67 6.96
CA TYR A 90 22.55 4.78 5.84
C TYR A 90 23.19 6.18 5.76
N ASN A 91 22.41 7.24 5.99
CA ASN A 91 22.90 8.61 5.88
C ASN A 91 23.79 9.01 7.06
N GLU A 92 23.48 8.55 8.29
CA GLU A 92 24.25 8.87 9.49
C GLU A 92 25.46 7.95 9.72
N LEU A 93 25.33 6.64 9.42
CA LEU A 93 26.33 5.62 9.75
C LEU A 93 26.93 4.92 8.52
N GLY A 94 26.51 5.30 7.32
CA GLY A 94 26.96 4.69 6.08
C GLY A 94 26.40 3.28 5.84
N ALA A 95 26.97 2.61 4.83
CA ALA A 95 26.54 1.29 4.41
C ALA A 95 26.68 0.22 5.51
N GLU A 96 27.77 0.27 6.28
CA GLU A 96 28.04 -0.71 7.35
C GLU A 96 27.01 -0.62 8.49
N GLY A 97 26.66 0.60 8.92
CA GLY A 97 25.64 0.81 9.95
C GLY A 97 24.26 0.32 9.52
N ALA A 98 23.87 0.61 8.27
CA ALA A 98 22.61 0.11 7.71
C ALA A 98 22.60 -1.43 7.59
N MET A 99 23.71 -2.05 7.17
CA MET A 99 23.83 -3.50 7.13
C MET A 99 23.76 -4.13 8.52
N ALA A 100 24.44 -3.55 9.52
CA ALA A 100 24.39 -4.02 10.89
C ALA A 100 22.96 -3.99 11.45
N PHE A 101 22.22 -2.91 11.18
CA PHE A 101 20.80 -2.82 11.53
C PHE A 101 19.95 -3.92 10.87
N LEU A 102 20.08 -4.11 9.56
CA LEU A 102 19.31 -5.13 8.82
C LEU A 102 19.60 -6.54 9.35
N ASN A 103 20.88 -6.87 9.56
CA ASN A 103 21.28 -8.16 10.09
C ASN A 103 20.73 -8.38 11.51
N GLY A 104 20.83 -7.38 12.38
CA GLY A 104 20.34 -7.49 13.75
C GLY A 104 18.83 -7.65 13.83
N VAL A 105 18.08 -6.89 13.01
CA VAL A 105 16.61 -7.00 12.99
C VAL A 105 16.22 -8.39 12.50
N GLN A 106 16.84 -8.88 11.43
CA GLN A 106 16.55 -10.21 10.90
C GLN A 106 16.85 -11.31 11.92
N GLN A 107 18.01 -11.29 12.58
CA GLN A 107 18.40 -12.31 13.56
C GLN A 107 17.43 -12.35 14.75
N VAL A 108 17.17 -11.20 15.36
CA VAL A 108 16.31 -11.09 16.55
C VAL A 108 14.85 -11.42 16.23
N VAL A 109 14.31 -10.87 15.15
CA VAL A 109 12.91 -11.09 14.76
C VAL A 109 12.69 -12.51 14.26
N THR A 110 13.61 -13.08 13.48
CA THR A 110 13.48 -14.47 13.01
C THR A 110 13.54 -15.45 14.17
N TYR A 111 14.44 -15.25 15.14
CA TYR A 111 14.49 -16.08 16.34
C TYR A 111 13.22 -15.94 17.19
N TRP A 112 12.68 -14.73 17.33
CA TRP A 112 11.40 -14.52 18.02
C TRP A 112 10.25 -15.22 17.29
N LEU A 113 10.18 -15.07 15.96
CA LEU A 113 9.14 -15.65 15.12
C LEU A 113 9.21 -17.19 15.10
N LEU A 114 10.40 -17.78 15.16
CA LEU A 114 10.61 -19.22 15.28
C LEU A 114 9.91 -19.79 16.52
N ASN A 115 9.93 -19.06 17.64
CA ASN A 115 9.32 -19.50 18.89
C ASN A 115 7.83 -19.15 18.98
N ASN A 116 7.40 -18.03 18.40
CA ASN A 116 6.01 -17.60 18.43
C ASN A 116 5.15 -18.33 17.39
N GLY A 117 5.70 -18.58 16.21
CA GLY A 117 4.98 -19.03 15.04
C GLY A 117 4.10 -17.93 14.43
N HIS A 118 3.88 -18.02 13.12
CA HIS A 118 2.84 -17.28 12.42
C HIS A 118 2.32 -18.17 11.30
N SER A 119 1.00 -18.26 11.16
CA SER A 119 0.35 -19.12 10.17
C SER A 119 -0.93 -18.46 9.71
N ILE A 120 -1.38 -18.80 8.50
CA ILE A 120 -2.67 -18.38 7.96
C ILE A 120 -3.45 -19.62 7.57
N GLY A 121 -4.73 -19.66 7.91
CA GLY A 121 -5.63 -20.73 7.53
C GLY A 121 -6.92 -20.21 6.91
N ILE A 122 -7.80 -21.13 6.50
CA ILE A 122 -9.12 -20.78 5.98
C ILE A 122 -9.95 -19.99 7.01
N GLY A 123 -9.75 -20.27 8.31
CA GLY A 123 -10.44 -19.57 9.41
C GLY A 123 -10.16 -18.07 9.45
N ASP A 124 -9.02 -17.60 8.94
CA ASP A 124 -8.72 -16.17 8.84
C ASP A 124 -9.54 -15.46 7.75
N THR A 125 -10.20 -16.21 6.87
CA THR A 125 -11.01 -15.70 5.75
C THR A 125 -12.51 -15.78 6.00
N ILE A 126 -12.95 -16.32 7.14
CA ILE A 126 -14.39 -16.52 7.44
C ILE A 126 -14.88 -15.33 8.28
N PRO A 127 -15.71 -14.43 7.74
CA PRO A 127 -16.32 -13.36 8.52
C PRO A 127 -17.49 -13.85 9.38
N ASP A 128 -17.87 -13.05 10.38
CA ASP A 128 -19.04 -13.31 11.22
C ASP A 128 -20.34 -13.29 10.40
N LYS A 129 -21.35 -14.07 10.81
CA LYS A 129 -22.66 -14.13 10.10
C LYS A 129 -23.33 -12.76 9.96
N ALA A 130 -23.30 -11.95 11.02
CA ALA A 130 -23.84 -10.59 10.99
C ALA A 130 -23.13 -9.70 9.96
N THR A 131 -21.85 -9.94 9.72
CA THR A 131 -21.06 -9.20 8.72
C THR A 131 -21.39 -9.69 7.31
N ILE A 132 -21.59 -10.99 7.13
CA ILE A 132 -22.07 -11.58 5.87
C ILE A 132 -23.41 -10.97 5.45
N GLU A 133 -24.36 -10.87 6.39
CA GLU A 133 -25.68 -10.28 6.13
C GLU A 133 -25.56 -8.80 5.76
N LYS A 134 -24.75 -8.02 6.49
CA LYS A 134 -24.49 -6.61 6.16
C LYS A 134 -23.84 -6.43 4.78
N VAL A 135 -22.89 -7.29 4.42
CA VAL A 135 -22.25 -7.27 3.10
C VAL A 135 -23.30 -7.53 2.02
N GLN A 136 -24.19 -8.51 2.23
CA GLN A 136 -25.27 -8.80 1.28
C GLN A 136 -26.21 -7.60 1.10
N VAL A 137 -26.61 -6.95 2.20
CA VAL A 137 -27.44 -5.74 2.13
C VAL A 137 -26.77 -4.65 1.28
N HIS A 138 -25.47 -4.41 1.46
CA HIS A 138 -24.75 -3.43 0.65
C HIS A 138 -24.66 -3.81 -0.84
N ILE A 139 -24.56 -5.10 -1.16
CA ILE A 139 -24.56 -5.58 -2.54
C ILE A 139 -25.96 -5.37 -3.15
N ASP A 140 -27.02 -5.71 -2.42
CA ASP A 140 -28.40 -5.61 -2.88
C ASP A 140 -28.82 -4.14 -3.08
N GLU A 141 -28.40 -3.23 -2.20
CA GLU A 141 -28.58 -1.77 -2.34
C GLU A 141 -28.01 -1.25 -3.67
N GLU A 142 -26.78 -1.62 -3.98
CA GLU A 142 -26.10 -1.13 -5.19
C GLU A 142 -26.61 -1.85 -6.45
N LYS A 143 -27.03 -3.13 -6.36
CA LYS A 143 -27.76 -3.81 -7.45
C LYS A 143 -29.10 -3.12 -7.74
N ALA A 144 -29.82 -2.68 -6.71
CA ALA A 144 -31.06 -1.92 -6.88
C ALA A 144 -30.81 -0.55 -7.53
N GLU A 145 -29.72 0.12 -7.19
CA GLU A 145 -29.31 1.36 -7.87
C GLU A 145 -28.98 1.13 -9.34
N VAL A 146 -28.27 0.04 -9.69
CA VAL A 146 -28.04 -0.32 -11.10
C VAL A 146 -29.36 -0.58 -11.82
N ALA A 147 -30.32 -1.29 -11.20
CA ALA A 147 -31.63 -1.51 -11.79
C ALA A 147 -32.38 -0.19 -12.03
N ARG A 148 -32.29 0.77 -11.09
CA ARG A 148 -32.85 2.12 -11.25
C ARG A 148 -32.20 2.86 -12.42
N LEU A 149 -30.88 2.83 -12.53
CA LEU A 149 -30.15 3.45 -13.65
C LEU A 149 -30.52 2.80 -14.99
N THR A 150 -30.73 1.48 -15.03
CA THR A 150 -31.19 0.78 -16.23
C THR A 150 -32.60 1.19 -16.62
N ALA A 151 -33.51 1.34 -15.65
CA ALA A 151 -34.87 1.82 -15.91
C ALA A 151 -34.87 3.26 -16.46
N MET A 152 -34.09 4.17 -15.84
CA MET A 152 -33.95 5.56 -16.31
C MET A 152 -33.36 5.64 -17.72
N ALA A 153 -32.35 4.80 -18.02
CA ALA A 153 -31.76 4.73 -19.35
C ALA A 153 -32.75 4.20 -20.40
N THR A 154 -33.59 3.24 -20.03
CA THR A 154 -34.63 2.68 -20.91
C THR A 154 -35.78 3.68 -21.15
N ALA A 155 -36.10 4.49 -20.14
CA ALA A 155 -37.09 5.57 -20.23
C ALA A 155 -36.58 6.84 -20.93
N ASN A 156 -35.31 6.87 -21.39
CA ASN A 156 -34.63 8.05 -21.94
C ASN A 156 -34.57 9.26 -20.98
N GLU A 157 -34.60 9.03 -19.68
CA GLU A 157 -34.49 10.08 -18.64
C GLU A 157 -33.02 10.35 -18.23
N LEU A 158 -32.09 9.54 -18.74
CA LEU A 158 -30.67 9.66 -18.38
C LEU A 158 -29.98 10.73 -19.23
N GLU A 159 -29.66 11.86 -18.61
CA GLU A 159 -28.84 12.89 -19.23
C GLU A 159 -27.37 12.48 -19.36
N ALA A 160 -26.76 12.83 -20.50
CA ALA A 160 -25.36 12.59 -20.77
C ALA A 160 -24.47 13.58 -20.01
N LEU A 161 -23.40 13.07 -19.41
CA LEU A 161 -22.38 13.93 -18.80
C LEU A 161 -21.57 14.67 -19.88
N PRO A 162 -21.02 15.87 -19.59
CA PRO A 162 -20.22 16.63 -20.55
C PRO A 162 -19.08 15.78 -21.15
N GLY A 163 -18.99 15.73 -22.48
CA GLY A 163 -17.97 14.96 -23.20
C GLY A 163 -18.22 13.45 -23.29
N MET A 164 -19.39 12.95 -22.83
CA MET A 164 -19.76 11.54 -22.92
C MET A 164 -21.06 11.36 -23.70
N ASN A 165 -21.24 10.18 -24.31
CA ASN A 165 -22.55 9.78 -24.84
C ASN A 165 -23.41 9.18 -23.71
N VAL A 166 -24.72 9.04 -23.94
CA VAL A 166 -25.67 8.50 -22.95
C VAL A 166 -25.26 7.10 -22.48
N ARG A 167 -24.80 6.24 -23.39
CA ARG A 167 -24.36 4.87 -23.06
C ARG A 167 -23.09 4.84 -22.21
N ALA A 168 -22.10 5.67 -22.51
CA ALA A 168 -20.88 5.78 -21.70
C ALA A 168 -21.19 6.40 -20.34
N THR A 169 -22.12 7.35 -20.28
CA THR A 169 -22.62 7.90 -19.02
C THR A 169 -23.27 6.82 -18.17
N PHE A 170 -24.13 5.98 -18.77
CA PHE A 170 -24.72 4.82 -18.10
C PHE A 170 -23.65 3.86 -17.58
N GLU A 171 -22.72 3.42 -18.45
CA GLU A 171 -21.64 2.49 -18.06
C GLU A 171 -20.73 3.07 -16.96
N ASN A 172 -20.46 4.38 -16.99
CA ASN A 172 -19.69 5.06 -15.95
C ASN A 172 -20.42 5.03 -14.61
N LYS A 173 -21.68 5.48 -14.57
CA LYS A 173 -22.50 5.48 -13.34
C LYS A 173 -22.66 4.07 -12.75
N VAL A 174 -22.90 3.06 -13.59
CA VAL A 174 -22.99 1.66 -13.15
C VAL A 174 -21.65 1.16 -12.61
N SER A 175 -20.54 1.46 -13.29
CA SER A 175 -19.21 1.06 -12.80
C SER A 175 -18.86 1.73 -11.47
N MET A 176 -19.26 2.98 -11.26
CA MET A 176 -19.11 3.67 -9.98
C MET A 176 -19.91 2.99 -8.86
N ALA A 177 -21.18 2.68 -9.08
CA ALA A 177 -22.03 1.99 -8.09
C ALA A 177 -21.45 0.60 -7.71
N LEU A 178 -21.03 -0.19 -8.69
CA LEU A 178 -20.47 -1.53 -8.44
C LEU A 178 -19.09 -1.48 -7.75
N ASN A 179 -18.27 -0.47 -8.04
CA ASN A 179 -17.02 -0.24 -7.31
C ASN A 179 -17.29 0.21 -5.87
N GLN A 180 -18.31 1.06 -5.66
CA GLN A 180 -18.73 1.48 -4.33
C GLN A 180 -19.26 0.30 -3.49
N ALA A 181 -19.99 -0.63 -4.11
CA ALA A 181 -20.43 -1.88 -3.47
C ALA A 181 -19.23 -2.68 -2.94
N ARG A 182 -18.21 -2.86 -3.78
CA ARG A 182 -16.97 -3.55 -3.42
C ARG A 182 -16.26 -2.86 -2.25
N ASP A 183 -16.12 -1.55 -2.30
CA ASP A 183 -15.35 -0.80 -1.30
C ASP A 183 -16.10 -0.74 0.05
N LYS A 184 -17.44 -0.60 0.05
CA LYS A 184 -18.28 -0.69 1.27
C LYS A 184 -18.23 -2.08 1.90
N ALA A 185 -18.35 -3.13 1.09
CA ALA A 185 -18.27 -4.51 1.57
C ALA A 185 -16.88 -4.83 2.14
N GLY A 186 -15.82 -4.39 1.46
CA GLY A 186 -14.44 -4.57 1.91
C GLY A 186 -14.15 -3.86 3.23
N THR A 187 -14.57 -2.60 3.36
CA THR A 187 -14.37 -1.83 4.61
C THR A 187 -15.18 -2.39 5.78
N THR A 188 -16.42 -2.85 5.54
CA THR A 188 -17.26 -3.50 6.57
C THR A 188 -16.62 -4.80 7.05
N THR A 189 -16.08 -5.59 6.11
CA THR A 189 -15.44 -6.86 6.43
C THR A 189 -14.13 -6.64 7.17
N GLN A 190 -13.31 -5.70 6.74
CA GLN A 190 -12.05 -5.37 7.41
C GLN A 190 -12.27 -4.89 8.86
N LYS A 191 -13.32 -4.10 9.11
CA LYS A 191 -13.68 -3.64 10.47
C LYS A 191 -14.24 -4.76 11.36
N SER A 192 -14.82 -5.80 10.77
CA SER A 192 -15.36 -6.94 11.49
C SER A 192 -14.27 -7.94 11.89
N LEU A 193 -13.21 -8.06 11.10
CA LEU A 193 -12.12 -8.97 11.41
C LEU A 193 -11.33 -8.43 12.61
N LYS A 194 -11.03 -9.32 13.56
CA LYS A 194 -10.23 -8.98 14.75
C LYS A 194 -8.81 -8.60 14.34
N ASP A 195 -8.20 -7.68 15.09
CA ASP A 195 -6.79 -7.30 14.89
C ASP A 195 -5.84 -8.49 15.04
N SER A 196 -6.24 -9.53 15.80
CA SER A 196 -5.48 -10.78 15.96
C SER A 196 -5.54 -11.72 14.77
N ASN A 197 -6.35 -11.42 13.74
CA ASN A 197 -6.44 -12.25 12.54
C ASN A 197 -5.13 -12.17 11.75
N ASN A 198 -4.63 -13.32 11.28
CA ASN A 198 -3.33 -13.39 10.64
C ASN A 198 -3.29 -12.67 9.29
N ALA A 199 -4.38 -12.73 8.51
CA ALA A 199 -4.49 -12.02 7.25
C ALA A 199 -4.48 -10.49 7.45
N VAL A 200 -5.18 -10.01 8.49
CA VAL A 200 -5.19 -8.58 8.87
C VAL A 200 -3.81 -8.15 9.36
N THR A 201 -3.12 -8.98 10.14
CA THR A 201 -1.75 -8.70 10.61
C THR A 201 -0.75 -8.59 9.45
N MET A 202 -0.84 -9.47 8.44
CA MET A 202 0.01 -9.38 7.25
C MET A 202 -0.26 -8.14 6.41
N ALA A 203 -1.55 -7.80 6.20
CA ALA A 203 -1.92 -6.61 5.43
C ALA A 203 -1.55 -5.31 6.15
N SER A 204 -1.75 -5.23 7.47
CA SER A 204 -1.43 -4.04 8.28
C SER A 204 0.07 -3.81 8.46
N SER A 205 0.85 -4.89 8.62
CA SER A 205 2.33 -4.80 8.63
C SER A 205 2.90 -4.43 7.26
N GLY A 206 2.17 -4.74 6.19
CA GLY A 206 2.57 -4.50 4.81
C GLY A 206 3.50 -5.56 4.25
N SER A 207 3.59 -6.75 4.88
CA SER A 207 4.46 -7.84 4.46
C SER A 207 3.98 -8.49 3.16
N LYS A 208 2.69 -8.86 3.10
CA LYS A 208 2.04 -9.40 1.90
C LYS A 208 0.53 -9.21 1.98
N GLY A 209 -0.07 -8.92 0.83
CA GLY A 209 -1.50 -8.68 0.72
C GLY A 209 -1.89 -7.26 1.09
N SER A 210 -3.14 -6.93 0.77
CA SER A 210 -3.78 -5.64 1.00
C SER A 210 -5.21 -5.85 1.51
N SER A 211 -5.87 -4.77 1.93
CA SER A 211 -7.29 -4.79 2.28
C SER A 211 -8.16 -5.32 1.13
N ILE A 212 -7.78 -5.06 -0.12
CA ILE A 212 -8.47 -5.56 -1.31
C ILE A 212 -8.39 -7.09 -1.36
N ASN A 213 -7.24 -7.70 -1.09
CA ASN A 213 -7.10 -9.16 -1.13
C ASN A 213 -7.97 -9.82 -0.05
N ILE A 214 -8.02 -9.26 1.15
CA ILE A 214 -8.90 -9.73 2.23
C ILE A 214 -10.36 -9.61 1.78
N SER A 215 -10.75 -8.45 1.24
CA SER A 215 -12.11 -8.23 0.73
C SER A 215 -12.52 -9.24 -0.34
N GLN A 216 -11.62 -9.59 -1.28
CA GLN A 216 -11.92 -10.54 -2.35
C GLN A 216 -12.01 -11.98 -1.87
N MET A 217 -11.20 -12.35 -0.87
CA MET A 217 -11.27 -13.68 -0.27
C MET A 217 -12.54 -13.87 0.57
N THR A 218 -13.02 -12.81 1.24
CA THR A 218 -14.04 -12.91 2.29
C THR A 218 -15.42 -12.37 1.91
N ALA A 219 -15.48 -11.28 1.14
CA ALA A 219 -16.71 -10.54 0.85
C ALA A 219 -17.20 -10.75 -0.60
N LEU A 220 -16.53 -10.11 -1.57
CA LEU A 220 -16.80 -10.28 -3.00
C LEU A 220 -15.55 -9.97 -3.84
N VAL A 221 -15.45 -10.60 -5.01
CA VAL A 221 -14.37 -10.34 -5.96
C VAL A 221 -14.55 -8.99 -6.67
N GLY A 222 -15.79 -8.65 -7.06
CA GLY A 222 -16.17 -7.39 -7.70
C GLY A 222 -16.23 -7.44 -9.23
N GLN A 223 -16.38 -6.27 -9.85
CA GLN A 223 -16.55 -6.11 -11.29
C GLN A 223 -15.30 -6.51 -12.08
N GLN A 224 -15.45 -7.39 -13.07
CA GLN A 224 -14.41 -7.74 -14.02
C GLN A 224 -14.41 -6.74 -15.18
N ILE A 225 -13.23 -6.26 -15.54
CA ILE A 225 -13.02 -5.24 -16.58
C ILE A 225 -12.14 -5.87 -17.66
N VAL A 226 -12.49 -5.64 -18.92
CA VAL A 226 -11.71 -5.98 -20.10
C VAL A 226 -11.58 -4.74 -20.98
N GLU A 227 -10.36 -4.35 -21.34
CA GLU A 227 -10.08 -3.15 -22.15
C GLU A 227 -10.71 -1.86 -21.59
N GLY A 228 -10.71 -1.71 -20.26
CA GLY A 228 -11.28 -0.55 -19.58
C GLY A 228 -12.82 -0.48 -19.58
N LYS A 229 -13.52 -1.53 -20.03
CA LYS A 229 -14.98 -1.63 -20.04
C LYS A 229 -15.45 -2.89 -19.31
N ARG A 230 -16.72 -2.91 -18.89
CA ARG A 230 -17.36 -4.17 -18.45
C ARG A 230 -17.38 -5.18 -19.60
N ILE A 231 -17.42 -6.47 -19.28
CA ILE A 231 -17.31 -7.59 -20.23
C ILE A 231 -18.14 -7.30 -21.50
N PRO A 232 -17.53 -7.17 -22.69
CA PRO A 232 -18.26 -6.81 -23.91
C PRO A 232 -19.21 -7.91 -24.38
N PHE A 233 -20.20 -7.54 -25.20
CA PHE A 233 -21.07 -8.53 -25.84
C PHE A 233 -20.32 -9.26 -26.96
N GLY A 234 -19.77 -10.44 -26.64
CA GLY A 234 -19.10 -11.30 -27.61
C GLY A 234 -20.06 -12.07 -28.52
N PHE A 235 -21.29 -12.34 -28.06
CA PHE A 235 -22.36 -12.90 -28.88
C PHE A 235 -23.33 -11.80 -29.31
N LYS A 236 -24.24 -12.13 -30.25
CA LYS A 236 -25.28 -11.20 -30.74
C LYS A 236 -26.11 -10.61 -29.58
N TYR A 237 -25.78 -9.38 -29.20
CA TYR A 237 -26.40 -8.60 -28.11
C TYR A 237 -26.37 -9.28 -26.73
N ARG A 238 -25.38 -10.12 -26.43
CA ARG A 238 -25.22 -10.76 -25.10
C ARG A 238 -23.79 -11.20 -24.82
N THR A 239 -23.45 -11.42 -23.56
CA THR A 239 -22.12 -11.86 -23.12
C THR A 239 -21.93 -13.37 -23.22
N LEU A 240 -22.90 -14.16 -22.75
CA LEU A 240 -22.92 -15.63 -22.82
C LEU A 240 -24.26 -16.13 -23.37
N PRO A 241 -24.33 -17.35 -23.95
CA PRO A 241 -25.58 -17.92 -24.45
C PRO A 241 -26.64 -18.17 -23.36
N HIS A 242 -26.21 -18.19 -22.08
CA HIS A 242 -27.06 -18.35 -20.90
C HIS A 242 -27.85 -17.09 -20.53
N PHE A 243 -27.42 -15.91 -21.01
CA PHE A 243 -28.12 -14.65 -20.75
C PHE A 243 -29.05 -14.27 -21.90
N THR A 244 -30.08 -13.51 -21.57
CA THR A 244 -31.00 -12.91 -22.54
C THR A 244 -30.29 -11.82 -23.35
N LYS A 245 -30.88 -11.44 -24.49
CA LYS A 245 -30.35 -10.34 -25.30
C LYS A 245 -30.56 -9.01 -24.59
N ASP A 246 -29.63 -8.09 -24.80
CA ASP A 246 -29.64 -6.72 -24.27
C ASP A 246 -29.71 -6.66 -22.75
N ASP A 247 -29.12 -7.67 -22.09
CA ASP A 247 -29.01 -7.70 -20.63
C ASP A 247 -27.80 -6.87 -20.15
N TYR A 248 -28.09 -5.76 -19.48
CA TYR A 248 -27.11 -4.83 -18.90
C TYR A 248 -26.93 -4.99 -17.39
N SER A 249 -27.53 -6.04 -16.80
CA SER A 249 -27.41 -6.36 -15.38
C SER A 249 -25.96 -6.58 -14.96
N PRO A 250 -25.64 -6.40 -13.65
CA PRO A 250 -24.30 -6.66 -13.14
C PRO A 250 -23.82 -8.09 -13.46
N GLU A 251 -24.69 -9.08 -13.26
CA GLU A 251 -24.38 -10.51 -13.42
C GLU A 251 -24.05 -10.86 -14.88
N ALA A 252 -24.86 -10.37 -15.84
CA ALA A 252 -24.61 -10.60 -17.26
C ALA A 252 -23.34 -9.88 -17.76
N ARG A 253 -22.94 -8.78 -17.10
CA ARG A 253 -21.81 -7.92 -17.51
C ARG A 253 -20.54 -8.13 -16.66
N GLY A 254 -20.43 -9.24 -15.94
CA GLY A 254 -19.18 -9.66 -15.29
C GLY A 254 -18.95 -9.12 -13.87
N PHE A 255 -20.01 -8.76 -13.15
CA PHE A 255 -19.92 -8.53 -11.72
C PHE A 255 -19.88 -9.87 -10.97
N VAL A 256 -18.81 -10.08 -10.19
CA VAL A 256 -18.66 -11.28 -9.37
C VAL A 256 -19.05 -10.94 -7.94
N GLU A 257 -20.23 -11.40 -7.54
CA GLU A 257 -20.80 -11.20 -6.21
C GLU A 257 -20.15 -12.13 -5.19
N ASN A 258 -19.78 -13.33 -5.62
CA ASN A 258 -19.19 -14.30 -4.72
C ASN A 258 -17.74 -13.95 -4.35
N SER A 259 -17.36 -14.29 -3.12
CA SER A 259 -15.96 -14.32 -2.66
C SER A 259 -15.26 -15.61 -3.10
N TYR A 260 -13.92 -15.63 -3.04
CA TYR A 260 -13.16 -16.87 -3.26
C TYR A 260 -13.48 -17.96 -2.23
N LEU A 261 -13.87 -17.60 -1.00
CA LEU A 261 -14.30 -18.56 0.02
C LEU A 261 -15.62 -19.26 -0.35
N ARG A 262 -16.59 -18.51 -0.87
CA ARG A 262 -17.89 -19.06 -1.32
C ARG A 262 -17.75 -19.89 -2.60
N GLY A 263 -16.80 -19.51 -3.46
CA GLY A 263 -16.62 -20.08 -4.78
C GLY A 263 -17.44 -19.34 -5.84
N LEU A 264 -16.93 -19.34 -7.07
CA LEU A 264 -17.52 -18.60 -8.18
C LEU A 264 -18.50 -19.51 -8.94
N THR A 265 -19.60 -18.93 -9.41
CA THR A 265 -20.48 -19.61 -10.37
C THR A 265 -19.77 -19.78 -11.74
N PRO A 266 -20.21 -20.71 -12.60
CA PRO A 266 -19.56 -20.94 -13.90
C PRO A 266 -19.46 -19.67 -14.78
N SER A 267 -20.49 -18.81 -14.78
CA SER A 267 -20.49 -17.55 -15.50
C SER A 267 -19.47 -16.56 -14.91
N GLU A 268 -19.45 -16.40 -13.58
CA GLU A 268 -18.47 -15.55 -12.88
C GLU A 268 -17.04 -16.04 -13.11
N PHE A 269 -16.80 -17.36 -13.05
CA PHE A 269 -15.50 -17.96 -13.29
C PHE A 269 -14.99 -17.65 -14.70
N PHE A 270 -15.85 -17.76 -15.72
CA PHE A 270 -15.48 -17.47 -17.09
C PHE A 270 -15.17 -15.97 -17.30
N PHE A 271 -15.98 -15.08 -16.74
CA PHE A 271 -15.70 -13.64 -16.79
C PHE A 271 -14.42 -13.25 -16.03
N HIS A 272 -14.16 -13.90 -14.90
CA HIS A 272 -12.93 -13.71 -14.14
C HIS A 272 -11.71 -14.21 -14.93
N ALA A 273 -11.82 -15.35 -15.61
CA ALA A 273 -10.77 -15.87 -16.48
C ALA A 273 -10.50 -14.96 -17.69
N MET A 274 -11.54 -14.34 -18.28
CA MET A 274 -11.38 -13.36 -19.35
C MET A 274 -10.55 -12.16 -18.89
N ALA A 275 -10.91 -11.53 -17.76
CA ALA A 275 -10.15 -10.41 -17.21
C ALA A 275 -8.73 -10.82 -16.76
N GLY A 276 -8.59 -12.00 -16.15
CA GLY A 276 -7.29 -12.55 -15.79
C GLY A 276 -6.38 -12.77 -17.00
N ARG A 277 -6.94 -13.19 -18.14
CA ARG A 277 -6.18 -13.40 -19.38
C ARG A 277 -5.64 -12.09 -19.96
N GLU A 278 -6.40 -10.99 -19.90
CA GLU A 278 -5.92 -9.67 -20.29
C GLU A 278 -4.68 -9.28 -19.48
N GLY A 279 -4.72 -9.44 -18.15
CA GLY A 279 -3.57 -9.13 -17.29
C GLY A 279 -2.32 -9.97 -17.61
N LEU A 280 -2.49 -11.25 -17.96
CA LEU A 280 -1.39 -12.11 -18.39
C LEU A 280 -0.79 -11.67 -19.73
N ILE A 281 -1.64 -11.28 -20.69
CA ILE A 281 -1.19 -10.76 -21.99
C ILE A 281 -0.46 -9.43 -21.82
N ASP A 282 -1.05 -8.51 -21.05
CA ASP A 282 -0.46 -7.20 -20.75
C ASP A 282 0.91 -7.32 -20.08
N THR A 283 1.06 -8.27 -19.16
CA THR A 283 2.36 -8.57 -18.54
C THR A 283 3.40 -9.01 -19.58
N ALA A 284 3.02 -9.89 -20.51
CA ALA A 284 3.92 -10.37 -21.56
C ALA A 284 4.32 -9.25 -22.53
N VAL A 285 3.38 -8.40 -22.95
CA VAL A 285 3.62 -7.27 -23.86
C VAL A 285 4.48 -6.21 -23.18
N LYS A 286 4.12 -5.77 -21.96
CA LYS A 286 4.87 -4.77 -21.20
C LYS A 286 6.30 -5.21 -20.91
N THR A 287 6.54 -6.50 -20.66
CA THR A 287 7.91 -7.00 -20.44
C THR A 287 8.80 -6.74 -21.65
N ALA A 288 8.31 -7.03 -22.87
CA ALA A 288 9.06 -6.78 -24.10
C ALA A 288 9.27 -5.28 -24.37
N GLU A 289 8.23 -4.47 -24.22
CA GLU A 289 8.29 -3.03 -24.48
C GLU A 289 9.20 -2.29 -23.50
N THR A 290 9.03 -2.53 -22.19
CA THR A 290 9.83 -1.87 -21.15
C THR A 290 11.32 -2.17 -21.28
N GLY A 291 11.70 -3.42 -21.59
CA GLY A 291 13.10 -3.79 -21.83
C GLY A 291 13.69 -3.10 -23.06
N TYR A 292 12.90 -2.99 -24.13
CA TYR A 292 13.33 -2.27 -25.34
C TYR A 292 13.47 -0.77 -25.10
N ILE A 293 12.52 -0.15 -24.39
CA ILE A 293 12.59 1.27 -23.99
C ILE A 293 13.82 1.51 -23.11
N GLN A 294 14.05 0.66 -22.10
CA GLN A 294 15.22 0.76 -21.24
C GLN A 294 16.52 0.68 -22.05
N ARG A 295 16.65 -0.27 -22.98
CA ARG A 295 17.83 -0.37 -23.87
C ARG A 295 18.02 0.87 -24.72
N ARG A 296 16.93 1.43 -25.28
CA ARG A 296 17.00 2.67 -26.08
C ARG A 296 17.45 3.86 -25.24
N LEU A 297 16.94 4.00 -24.03
CA LEU A 297 17.36 5.06 -23.11
C LEU A 297 18.83 4.91 -22.72
N VAL A 298 19.27 3.71 -22.36
CA VAL A 298 20.69 3.46 -22.06
C VAL A 298 21.55 3.81 -23.27
N LYS A 299 21.21 3.34 -24.47
CA LYS A 299 22.01 3.61 -25.68
C LYS A 299 22.03 5.08 -26.09
N ALA A 300 20.99 5.84 -25.76
CA ALA A 300 20.94 7.28 -26.04
C ALA A 300 21.71 8.12 -25.01
N LEU A 301 21.96 7.59 -23.81
CA LEU A 301 22.51 8.33 -22.67
C LEU A 301 23.84 7.74 -22.15
N GLU A 302 24.36 6.66 -22.75
CA GLU A 302 25.54 5.93 -22.26
C GLU A 302 26.84 6.73 -22.32
N ASP A 303 26.89 7.78 -23.15
CA ASP A 303 28.08 8.60 -23.32
C ASP A 303 28.09 9.87 -22.45
N LEU A 304 26.99 10.14 -21.73
CA LEU A 304 26.90 11.26 -20.81
C LEU A 304 27.68 10.96 -19.53
N SER A 305 28.59 11.87 -19.18
CA SER A 305 29.35 11.79 -17.94
C SER A 305 29.59 13.18 -17.34
N ALA A 306 29.60 13.25 -16.00
CA ALA A 306 30.03 14.43 -15.28
C ALA A 306 31.56 14.57 -15.38
N ARG A 307 32.03 15.76 -15.77
CA ARG A 307 33.45 16.10 -15.89
C ARG A 307 33.93 16.81 -14.63
N TYR A 308 35.25 16.90 -14.46
CA TYR A 308 35.88 17.54 -13.28
C TYR A 308 35.54 19.02 -13.09
N ASP A 309 35.01 19.69 -14.12
CA ASP A 309 34.53 21.07 -14.05
C ASP A 309 33.07 21.20 -13.57
N GLY A 310 32.41 20.08 -13.22
CA GLY A 310 31.02 20.03 -12.79
C GLY A 310 30.00 19.99 -13.94
N THR A 311 30.45 20.11 -15.19
CA THR A 311 29.58 20.03 -16.37
C THR A 311 29.26 18.58 -16.74
N VAL A 312 28.08 18.35 -17.33
CA VAL A 312 27.72 17.05 -17.93
C VAL A 312 27.93 17.16 -19.43
N ARG A 313 28.78 16.28 -19.97
CA ARG A 313 29.14 16.29 -21.39
C ARG A 313 28.93 14.94 -22.04
N ASN A 314 28.68 14.95 -23.33
CA ASN A 314 28.66 13.75 -24.17
C ASN A 314 30.09 13.29 -24.53
N SER A 315 30.20 12.25 -25.37
CA SER A 315 31.48 11.73 -25.86
C SER A 315 32.24 12.69 -26.79
N LEU A 316 31.54 13.56 -27.51
CA LEU A 316 32.11 14.56 -28.42
C LEU A 316 32.62 15.82 -27.70
N GLY A 317 32.27 15.98 -26.43
CA GLY A 317 32.64 17.13 -25.61
C GLY A 317 31.60 18.26 -25.60
N ASP A 318 30.43 18.06 -26.22
CA ASP A 318 29.31 18.99 -26.16
C ASP A 318 28.73 19.03 -24.74
N VAL A 319 28.43 20.24 -24.25
CA VAL A 319 27.87 20.45 -22.93
C VAL A 319 26.36 20.26 -22.98
N VAL A 320 25.85 19.33 -22.17
CA VAL A 320 24.41 19.05 -22.01
C VAL A 320 23.84 19.79 -20.79
N GLN A 321 24.58 19.80 -19.68
CA GLN A 321 24.26 20.59 -18.49
C GLN A 321 25.50 21.32 -18.00
N PHE A 322 25.36 22.59 -17.63
CA PHE A 322 26.45 23.37 -17.03
C PHE A 322 26.78 22.92 -15.60
N LEU A 323 25.80 22.35 -14.90
CA LEU A 323 25.94 21.79 -13.57
C LEU A 323 25.07 20.53 -13.51
N TYR A 324 25.63 19.42 -13.02
CA TYR A 324 24.89 18.16 -12.85
C TYR A 324 23.60 18.39 -12.06
N GLY A 325 22.44 18.01 -12.62
CA GLY A 325 21.17 18.13 -11.91
C GLY A 325 20.72 19.56 -11.58
N GLU A 326 21.33 20.58 -12.18
CA GLU A 326 21.13 22.02 -11.88
C GLU A 326 21.49 22.45 -10.45
N ASP A 327 21.95 21.54 -9.59
CA ASP A 327 22.35 21.78 -8.20
C ASP A 327 23.76 21.26 -7.85
N GLY A 328 24.31 20.36 -8.67
CA GLY A 328 25.62 19.75 -8.49
C GLY A 328 25.65 18.64 -7.44
N LEU A 329 24.49 18.14 -7.01
CA LEU A 329 24.36 17.18 -5.92
C LEU A 329 24.09 15.77 -6.43
N ASP A 330 24.64 14.76 -5.75
CA ASP A 330 24.31 13.36 -6.01
C ASP A 330 22.89 13.06 -5.50
N ALA A 331 22.05 12.50 -6.37
CA ALA A 331 20.69 12.09 -6.05
C ALA A 331 20.60 11.12 -4.86
N MET A 332 21.66 10.35 -4.56
CA MET A 332 21.70 9.45 -3.40
C MET A 332 21.73 10.19 -2.06
N CYS A 333 22.19 11.45 -2.02
CA CYS A 333 22.31 12.24 -0.80
C CYS A 333 21.16 13.25 -0.63
N ILE A 334 20.14 13.22 -1.49
CA ILE A 334 19.03 14.17 -1.47
C ILE A 334 17.88 13.64 -0.63
N GLU A 335 17.40 14.46 0.31
CA GLU A 335 16.25 14.16 1.13
C GLU A 335 15.08 15.13 0.91
N LYS A 336 13.87 14.62 1.07
CA LYS A 336 12.67 15.45 1.02
C LYS A 336 12.52 16.27 2.29
N GLN A 337 12.85 17.56 2.21
CA GLN A 337 12.69 18.51 3.30
C GLN A 337 11.44 19.38 3.11
N LYS A 338 10.80 19.78 4.23
CA LYS A 338 9.63 20.67 4.21
C LYS A 338 10.05 22.11 4.46
N LEU A 339 9.87 22.98 3.47
CA LEU A 339 10.04 24.42 3.61
C LEU A 339 8.81 25.03 4.28
N GLY A 340 8.84 25.10 5.62
CA GLY A 340 7.70 25.58 6.42
C GLY A 340 7.27 27.02 6.10
N ILE A 341 8.19 27.86 5.60
CA ILE A 341 7.97 29.29 5.35
C ILE A 341 6.92 29.52 4.24
N LEU A 342 6.90 28.68 3.20
CA LEU A 342 6.07 28.91 2.01
C LEU A 342 4.56 28.79 2.28
N ASN A 343 4.16 27.96 3.25
CA ASN A 343 2.75 27.70 3.57
C ASN A 343 2.25 28.48 4.80
N MET A 344 3.05 29.41 5.33
CA MET A 344 2.67 30.20 6.51
C MET A 344 1.91 31.46 6.10
N SER A 345 0.93 31.86 6.91
CA SER A 345 0.33 33.19 6.78
C SER A 345 1.34 34.26 7.17
N ASN A 346 1.23 35.46 6.58
CA ASN A 346 2.12 36.58 6.91
C ASN A 346 2.17 36.89 8.41
N ALA A 347 1.03 36.75 9.11
CA ALA A 347 0.95 36.93 10.56
C ALA A 347 1.73 35.85 11.34
N ALA A 348 1.56 34.57 10.97
CA ALA A 348 2.30 33.47 11.60
C ALA A 348 3.81 33.56 11.32
N PHE A 349 4.17 33.97 10.10
CA PHE A 349 5.57 34.21 9.73
C PHE A 349 6.18 35.31 10.59
N LYS A 350 5.51 36.45 10.70
CA LYS A 350 5.95 37.56 11.55
C LYS A 350 6.07 37.12 13.01
N ALA A 351 5.09 36.42 13.57
CA ALA A 351 5.14 35.94 14.96
C ALA A 351 6.30 34.97 15.25
N LYS A 352 6.67 34.12 14.28
CA LYS A 352 7.71 33.11 14.45
C LYS A 352 9.13 33.64 14.22
N TYR A 353 9.30 34.55 13.26
CA TYR A 353 10.63 34.96 12.78
C TYR A 353 11.00 36.41 13.10
N ARG A 354 10.03 37.28 13.43
CA ARG A 354 10.34 38.66 13.81
C ARG A 354 10.92 38.68 15.22
N LEU A 355 12.18 39.05 15.32
CA LEU A 355 12.82 39.44 16.56
C LEU A 355 12.79 40.97 16.64
N ASP A 356 12.01 41.55 17.56
CA ASP A 356 12.14 42.97 17.89
C ASP A 356 13.18 43.06 19.02
N LEU A 357 14.39 43.55 18.68
CA LEU A 357 15.50 43.78 19.61
C LEU A 357 15.30 45.04 20.45
#